data_AF-A0A7Y3L0C4-F1
#
_entry.id   AF-A0A7Y3L0C4-F1
#
_cell.length_a   1.000
_cell.length_b   1.000
_cell.length_c   1.000
_cell.angle_alpha   90.00
_cell.angle_beta   90.00
_cell.angle_gamma   90.00
#
_symmetry.space_group_name_H-M   'P 1'
#
loop_
_entity.id
_entity.type
_entity.pdbx_description
1 polymer ?
#
loop_
_entity_poly.entity_id
_entity_poly.type
_entity_poly.pdbx_seq_one_letter_code
_entity_poly.pdbx_strand_id
1 'polypeptide(L)'
;PRIVGAAIGQLAFGDAAAALCGKAFGRTKILGGKKSLEGSLAALSACYAVAYACGVGAKAALASAVVATAVELLPTTGFFNDNLWMPVSSALVLRLFLRP
;
A
#
# COMPACT_ATOMS: atom_id res chain seq x y z
N PRO A 1 10.64 -13.65 8.03
CA PRO A 1 11.20 -12.91 6.87
C PRO A 1 10.15 -12.45 5.83
N ARG A 2 9.26 -13.33 5.36
CA ARG A 2 8.29 -13.00 4.29
C ARG A 2 7.37 -11.82 4.59
N ILE A 3 6.85 -11.73 5.81
CA ILE A 3 5.94 -10.66 6.25
C ILE A 3 6.64 -9.29 6.21
N VAL A 4 7.86 -9.22 6.75
CA VAL A 4 8.64 -7.97 6.82
C VAL A 4 9.07 -7.52 5.43
N GLY A 5 9.54 -8.46 4.59
CA GLY A 5 9.91 -8.16 3.20
C GLY A 5 8.72 -7.66 2.38
N ALA A 6 7.55 -8.29 2.51
CA ALA A 6 6.33 -7.82 1.88
C ALA A 6 5.94 -6.43 2.38
N ALA A 7 5.92 -6.18 3.69
CA ALA A 7 5.49 -4.89 4.24
C ALA A 7 6.41 -3.72 3.82
N ILE A 8 7.74 -3.91 3.88
CA ILE A 8 8.70 -2.87 3.46
C ILE A 8 8.65 -2.68 1.93
N GLY A 9 8.50 -3.77 1.17
CA GLY A 9 8.34 -3.66 -0.27
C GLY A 9 7.04 -2.97 -0.67
N GLN A 10 5.93 -3.25 0.03
CA GLN A 10 4.66 -2.55 -0.18
C GLN A 10 4.81 -1.05 0.05
N LEU A 11 5.56 -0.63 1.06
CA LEU A 11 5.89 0.77 1.27
C LEU A 11 6.69 1.35 0.09
N ALA A 12 7.84 0.76 -0.24
CA ALA A 12 8.76 1.31 -1.24
C ALA A 12 8.15 1.35 -2.65
N PHE A 13 7.51 0.25 -3.08
CA PHE A 13 6.94 0.15 -4.42
C PHE A 13 5.54 0.77 -4.50
N GLY A 14 4.75 0.70 -3.43
CA GLY A 14 3.42 1.29 -3.37
C GLY A 14 3.47 2.82 -3.48
N ASP A 15 4.33 3.46 -2.67
CA ASP A 15 4.50 4.91 -2.68
C ASP A 15 5.09 5.40 -4.02
N ALA A 16 6.13 4.72 -4.52
CA ALA A 16 6.71 5.04 -5.82
C ALA A 16 5.70 4.91 -6.97
N ALA A 17 4.89 3.84 -6.99
CA ALA A 17 3.85 3.65 -7.99
C ALA A 17 2.75 4.71 -7.90
N ALA A 18 2.28 5.05 -6.69
CA ALA A 18 1.32 6.12 -6.47
C ALA A 18 1.86 7.47 -6.96
N ALA A 19 3.11 7.80 -6.67
CA ALA A 19 3.73 9.05 -7.08
C ALA A 19 3.94 9.12 -8.60
N LEU A 20 4.44 8.05 -9.22
CA LEU A 20 4.65 7.97 -10.66
C LEU A 20 3.33 8.04 -11.42
N CYS A 21 2.36 7.18 -11.09
CA CYS A 21 1.07 7.15 -11.76
C CYS A 21 0.22 8.38 -11.42
N GLY A 22 0.32 8.92 -10.20
CA GLY A 22 -0.36 10.15 -9.83
C GLY A 22 0.18 11.39 -10.55
N LYS A 23 1.47 11.42 -10.89
CA LYS A 23 2.07 12.47 -11.73
C LYS A 23 1.77 12.26 -13.22
N ALA A 24 1.88 11.03 -13.72
CA ALA A 24 1.71 10.73 -15.14
C ALA A 24 0.23 10.68 -15.59
N PHE A 25 -0.63 10.09 -14.76
CA PHE A 25 -2.03 9.78 -15.11
C PHE A 25 -3.05 10.33 -14.11
N GLY A 26 -2.64 11.03 -13.05
CA GLY A 26 -3.52 11.50 -11.98
C GLY A 26 -4.45 12.65 -12.41
N ARG A 27 -5.39 12.34 -13.30
CA ARG A 27 -6.45 13.21 -13.81
C ARG A 27 -7.56 13.35 -12.76
N THR A 28 -7.90 12.25 -12.07
CA THR A 28 -8.98 12.24 -11.08
C THR A 28 -8.44 12.48 -9.68
N LYS A 29 -8.35 13.76 -9.30
CA LYS A 29 -7.85 14.14 -7.98
C LYS A 29 -8.88 13.83 -6.87
N ILE A 30 -8.38 13.33 -5.76
CA ILE A 30 -9.10 12.98 -4.53
C ILE A 30 -8.41 13.63 -3.33
N LEU A 31 -9.13 13.77 -2.20
CA LEU A 31 -8.66 14.49 -1.00
C LEU A 31 -8.18 15.92 -1.31
N GLY A 32 -9.05 16.73 -1.93
CA GLY A 32 -8.78 18.16 -2.13
C GLY A 32 -7.61 18.46 -3.08
N GLY A 33 -7.31 17.57 -4.03
CA GLY A 33 -6.28 17.82 -5.06
C GLY A 33 -4.94 17.12 -4.83
N LYS A 34 -4.70 16.60 -3.62
CA LYS A 34 -3.37 16.10 -3.21
C LYS A 34 -3.09 14.66 -3.66
N LYS A 35 -4.09 13.80 -3.71
CA LYS A 35 -3.96 12.41 -4.21
C LYS A 35 -4.81 12.21 -5.46
N SER A 36 -4.61 11.11 -6.17
CA SER A 36 -5.35 10.78 -7.40
C SER A 36 -5.81 9.32 -7.38
N LEU A 37 -7.00 9.04 -7.90
CA LEU A 37 -7.53 7.67 -7.94
C LEU A 37 -6.61 6.73 -8.73
N GLU A 38 -6.02 7.23 -9.81
CA GLU A 38 -5.09 6.49 -10.65
C GLU A 38 -3.83 6.10 -9.88
N GLY A 39 -3.31 7.02 -9.06
CA GLY A 39 -2.20 6.76 -8.14
C GLY A 39 -2.55 5.71 -7.08
N SER A 40 -3.76 5.75 -6.53
CA SER A 40 -4.22 4.76 -5.54
C SER A 40 -4.39 3.36 -6.12
N LEU A 41 -4.92 3.27 -7.35
CA LEU A 41 -5.00 2.00 -8.08
C LEU A 41 -3.61 1.45 -8.41
N ALA A 42 -2.67 2.32 -8.79
CA ALA A 42 -1.29 1.94 -9.02
C ALA A 42 -0.63 1.40 -7.75
N ALA A 43 -0.77 2.10 -6.61
CA ALA A 43 -0.27 1.61 -5.31
C ALA A 43 -0.88 0.26 -4.94
N LEU A 44 -2.20 0.07 -5.12
CA LEU A 44 -2.85 -1.21 -4.83
C LEU A 44 -2.27 -2.35 -5.67
N SER A 45 -2.09 -2.12 -6.97
CA SER A 45 -1.51 -3.12 -7.87
C SER A 45 -0.06 -3.46 -7.52
N ALA A 46 0.76 -2.44 -7.20
CA ALA A 46 2.15 -2.62 -6.80
C ALA A 46 2.26 -3.36 -5.45
N CYS A 47 1.46 -2.95 -4.46
CA CYS A 47 1.41 -3.59 -3.15
C CYS A 47 1.00 -5.06 -3.24
N TYR A 48 0.02 -5.39 -4.08
CA TYR A 48 -0.39 -6.76 -4.33
C TYR A 48 0.72 -7.57 -5.00
N ALA A 49 1.33 -7.05 -6.06
CA ALA A 49 2.39 -7.73 -6.80
C ALA A 49 3.60 -8.05 -5.90
N VAL A 50 4.02 -7.11 -5.05
CA VAL A 50 5.13 -7.31 -4.12
C VAL A 50 4.81 -8.35 -3.04
N ALA A 51 3.62 -8.28 -2.44
CA ALA A 51 3.21 -9.26 -1.43
C ALA A 51 3.11 -10.67 -2.05
N TYR A 52 2.57 -10.77 -3.26
CA TYR A 52 2.49 -12.03 -4.01
C TYR A 52 3.88 -12.57 -4.36
N ALA A 53 4.80 -11.72 -4.84
CA ALA A 53 6.19 -12.08 -5.12
C ALA A 53 6.95 -12.56 -3.87
N CYS A 54 6.60 -12.04 -2.69
CA CYS A 54 7.14 -12.51 -1.40
C CYS A 54 6.59 -13.88 -0.95
N GLY A 55 5.76 -14.53 -1.76
CA GLY A 55 5.19 -15.85 -1.46
C GLY A 55 4.04 -15.81 -0.46
N VAL A 56 3.36 -14.66 -0.33
CA VAL A 56 2.11 -14.54 0.42
C VAL A 56 0.95 -15.05 -0.44
N GLY A 57 0.04 -15.83 0.14
CA GLY A 57 -1.15 -16.30 -0.59
C GLY A 57 -2.00 -15.15 -1.13
N ALA A 58 -2.60 -15.32 -2.31
CA ALA A 58 -3.32 -14.27 -3.04
C ALA A 58 -4.36 -13.52 -2.18
N LYS A 59 -5.11 -14.25 -1.33
CA LYS A 59 -6.10 -13.64 -0.41
C LYS A 59 -5.44 -12.70 0.60
N ALA A 60 -4.34 -13.13 1.20
CA ALA A 60 -3.62 -12.36 2.21
C ALA A 60 -2.87 -11.16 1.59
N ALA A 61 -2.31 -11.35 0.38
CA ALA A 61 -1.67 -10.29 -0.39
C ALA A 61 -2.67 -9.20 -0.80
N LEU A 62 -3.88 -9.59 -1.23
CA LEU A 62 -4.94 -8.63 -1.56
C LEU A 62 -5.42 -7.88 -0.31
N ALA A 63 -5.64 -8.59 0.80
CA ALA A 63 -6.05 -7.97 2.06
C ALA A 63 -5.01 -6.95 2.56
N SER A 64 -3.72 -7.30 2.53
CA SER A 64 -2.68 -6.36 2.96
C SER A 64 -2.54 -5.18 2.01
N ALA A 65 -2.64 -5.40 0.69
CA ALA A 65 -2.57 -4.33 -0.30
C ALA A 65 -3.72 -3.33 -0.15
N VAL A 66 -4.95 -3.80 0.08
CA VAL A 66 -6.11 -2.92 0.33
C VAL A 66 -5.89 -2.06 1.57
N VAL A 67 -5.37 -2.65 2.66
CA VAL A 67 -5.09 -1.89 3.88
C VAL A 67 -3.94 -0.91 3.69
N ALA A 68 -2.87 -1.31 3.00
CA ALA A 68 -1.75 -0.43 2.66
C ALA A 68 -2.24 0.80 1.87
N THR A 69 -3.03 0.57 0.81
CA THR A 69 -3.61 1.64 -0.02
C THR A 69 -4.61 2.50 0.76
N ALA A 70 -5.37 1.92 1.70
CA ALA A 70 -6.29 2.68 2.54
C ALA A 70 -5.52 3.62 3.49
N VAL A 71 -4.45 3.12 4.13
CA VAL A 71 -3.58 3.94 4.98
C VAL A 71 -2.88 5.02 4.18
N GLU A 72 -2.45 4.70 2.97
CA GLU A 72 -1.91 5.67 2.01
C GLU A 72 -2.97 6.72 1.63
N LEU A 73 -4.24 6.35 1.48
CA LEU A 73 -5.28 7.33 1.15
C LEU A 73 -5.59 8.30 2.29
N LEU A 74 -5.28 7.94 3.54
CA LEU A 74 -5.57 8.78 4.69
C LEU A 74 -4.74 10.07 4.63
N PRO A 75 -5.34 11.23 4.96
CA PRO A 75 -4.61 12.48 4.98
C PRO A 75 -3.58 12.46 6.10
N THR A 76 -2.30 12.48 5.73
CA THR A 76 -1.16 12.65 6.62
C THR A 76 -1.13 14.07 7.20
N THR A 77 -2.02 14.32 8.15
CA THR A 77 -2.09 15.59 8.89
C THR A 77 -1.70 15.33 10.34
N GLY A 78 -0.56 15.88 10.77
CA GLY A 78 -0.09 15.77 12.16
C GLY A 78 0.61 14.45 12.51
N PHE A 79 0.04 13.69 13.47
CA PHE A 79 0.61 12.48 14.07
C PHE A 79 0.60 11.21 13.19
N PHE A 80 -0.08 11.25 12.04
CA PHE A 80 -0.18 10.10 11.13
C PHE A 80 0.83 10.24 9.99
N ASN A 81 1.88 9.42 10.04
CA ASN A 81 2.90 9.27 9.00
C ASN A 81 2.60 7.99 8.20
N ASP A 82 2.27 8.14 6.92
CA ASP A 82 2.02 7.05 5.97
C ASP A 82 3.22 6.09 5.89
N ASN A 83 4.44 6.60 5.87
CA ASN A 83 5.65 5.77 5.85
C ASN A 83 5.81 4.85 7.07
N LEU A 84 5.24 5.23 8.22
CA LEU A 84 5.25 4.38 9.42
C LEU A 84 4.04 3.44 9.47
N TRP A 85 2.85 3.98 9.20
CA TRP A 85 1.60 3.23 9.36
C TRP A 85 1.35 2.25 8.22
N MET A 86 1.81 2.53 7.00
CA MET A 86 1.63 1.66 5.85
C MET A 86 2.32 0.29 6.04
N PRO A 87 3.61 0.20 6.40
CA PRO A 87 4.25 -1.09 6.65
C PRO A 87 3.72 -1.78 7.93
N VAL A 88 3.41 -1.02 8.99
CA VAL A 88 2.89 -1.59 10.26
C VAL A 88 1.52 -2.23 10.06
N SER A 89 0.59 -1.54 9.40
CA SER A 89 -0.75 -2.05 9.11
C SER A 89 -0.71 -3.24 8.15
N SER A 90 0.13 -3.16 7.10
CA SER A 90 0.32 -4.27 6.15
C SER A 90 0.87 -5.52 6.84
N ALA A 91 1.89 -5.36 7.68
CA ALA A 91 2.47 -6.47 8.45
C ALA A 91 1.46 -7.08 9.43
N LEU A 92 0.62 -6.27 10.06
CA LEU A 92 -0.44 -6.75 10.95
C LEU A 92 -1.46 -7.62 10.21
N VAL A 93 -1.95 -7.16 9.06
CA VAL A 93 -2.91 -7.92 8.23
C VAL A 93 -2.30 -9.23 7.76
N LEU A 94 -1.06 -9.19 7.25
CA LEU A 94 -0.34 -10.39 6.85
C LEU A 94 -0.20 -11.36 8.02
N ARG A 95 0.15 -10.88 9.21
CA ARG A 95 0.29 -11.72 10.41
C ARG A 95 -1.02 -12.37 10.86
N LEU A 96 -2.15 -11.69 10.68
CA LEU A 96 -3.47 -12.24 10.99
C LEU A 96 -3.90 -13.34 10.01
N PHE A 97 -3.56 -13.19 8.72
CA PHE A 97 -3.89 -14.16 7.69
C PHE A 97 -2.94 -15.37 7.63
N LEU A 98 -1.67 -15.16 7.94
CA LEU A 98 -0.64 -16.21 7.99
C LEU A 98 -0.58 -16.91 9.37
N ARG A 99 -1.64 -16.77 10.20
CA ARG A 99 -1.71 -17.53 11.46
C ARG A 99 -1.62 -19.03 11.15
N PRO A 100 -0.81 -19.79 11.91
CA PRO A 100 -0.74 -21.24 11.78
C PRO A 100 -2.08 -21.90 12.12
#